data_AF-A0A9D6Z6G1-F1
#
_entry.id   AF-A0A9D6Z6G1-F1
#
_cell.length_a   1.000
_cell.length_b   1.000
_cell.length_c   1.000
_cell.angle_alpha   90.00
_cell.angle_beta   90.00
_cell.angle_gamma   90.00
#
_symmetry.space_group_name_H-M   'P 1'
#
loop_
_entity.id
_entity.type
_entity.pdbx_description
1 polymer ?
#
loop_
_entity_poly.entity_id
_entity_poly.type
_entity_poly.pdbx_seq_one_letter_code
_entity_poly.pdbx_strand_id
1 'polypeptide(L)' 'MNNSDIPSYLPRRFQRIHLELTNRCNFSCVFCPDGIMTRKRGTMTESLARSALDQISELDLAEKVT' A
#
# COMPACT_ATOMS: atom_id res chain seq x y z
N MET A 1 2.84 -10.56 18.62
CA MET A 1 2.53 -11.63 17.65
C MET A 1 3.75 -12.54 17.58
N ASN A 2 3.60 -13.83 17.81
CA ASN A 2 4.73 -14.76 17.78
C ASN A 2 5.17 -14.99 16.33
N ASN A 3 6.46 -14.80 16.08
CA ASN A 3 7.13 -14.73 14.77
C ASN A 3 7.27 -16.09 14.04
N SER A 4 6.49 -17.09 14.44
CA SER A 4 6.69 -18.50 14.08
C SER A 4 5.93 -18.96 12.83
N ASP A 5 5.05 -18.14 12.26
CA ASP A 5 4.16 -18.54 11.16
C ASP A 5 4.52 -17.94 9.79
N ILE A 6 5.60 -17.15 9.69
CA ILE A 6 6.01 -16.54 8.41
C ILE A 6 6.94 -17.51 7.67
N PRO A 7 6.62 -17.91 6.41
CA PRO A 7 7.50 -18.74 5.60
C PRO A 7 8.93 -18.16 5.50
N SER A 8 9.95 -19.01 5.63
CA SER A 8 11.36 -18.60 5.72
C SER A 8 11.88 -17.83 4.50
N TYR A 9 11.21 -17.93 3.36
CA TYR A 9 11.55 -17.21 2.13
C TYR A 9 10.95 -15.80 2.06
N LEU A 10 10.04 -15.43 2.97
CA LEU A 10 9.49 -14.08 3.02
C LEU A 10 10.39 -13.19 3.88
N PRO A 11 10.69 -11.96 3.41
CA PRO A 11 11.51 -11.06 4.19
C PRO A 11 10.74 -10.63 5.44
N ARG A 12 11.46 -10.54 6.56
CA ARG A 12 10.88 -10.04 7.83
C ARG A 12 10.46 -8.57 7.75
N ARG A 13 11.03 -7.85 6.78
CA ARG A 13 10.82 -6.43 6.52
C ARG A 13 10.77 -6.21 5.00
N PHE A 14 9.76 -5.51 4.52
CA PHE A 14 9.62 -5.20 3.11
C PHE A 14 10.65 -4.14 2.69
N GLN A 15 11.25 -4.29 1.51
CA GLN A 15 12.07 -3.20 0.94
C GLN A 15 11.23 -1.96 0.63
N ARG A 16 9.96 -2.15 0.25
CA ARG A 16 9.04 -1.05 -0.04
C ARG A 16 7.58 -1.47 0.14
N ILE A 17 6.78 -0.56 0.68
CA ILE A 17 5.32 -0.63 0.65
C ILE A 17 4.81 0.50 -0.26
N HIS A 18 3.93 0.15 -1.21
CA HIS A 18 3.20 1.10 -2.05
C HIS A 18 1.82 1.35 -1.44
N LEU A 19 1.52 2.59 -1.07
CA LEU A 19 0.25 2.96 -0.44
C LEU A 19 -0.64 3.73 -1.42
N GLU A 20 -1.67 3.08 -1.95
CA GLU A 20 -2.62 3.73 -2.85
C GLU A 20 -3.52 4.72 -2.10
N LEU A 21 -3.16 6.01 -2.12
CA LEU A 21 -3.97 7.07 -1.53
C LEU A 21 -5.24 7.37 -2.34
N THR A 22 -5.22 7.14 -3.65
CA THR A 22 -6.37 7.28 -4.52
C THR A 22 -6.20 6.44 -5.76
N ASN A 23 -7.32 5.94 -6.29
CA ASN A 23 -7.36 5.35 -7.62
C ASN A 23 -7.90 6.34 -8.66
N ARG A 24 -8.02 7.64 -8.36
CA ARG A 24 -8.46 8.65 -9.33
C ARG A 24 -7.25 9.17 -10.09
N CYS A 25 -7.33 9.15 -11.42
CA CYS A 25 -6.35 9.76 -12.31
C CYS A 25 -7.11 10.61 -13.35
N ASN A 26 -6.56 11.75 -13.76
CA ASN A 26 -7.14 12.63 -14.77
C ASN A 26 -6.55 12.39 -16.18
N PHE A 27 -5.78 11.31 -16.36
CA PHE A 27 -5.12 10.96 -17.62
C PHE A 27 -5.81 9.73 -18.22
N SER A 28 -5.84 9.66 -19.55
CA SER A 28 -6.37 8.50 -20.30
C SER A 28 -5.23 7.83 -21.08
N CYS A 29 -4.29 7.23 -20.34
CA CYS A 29 -3.12 6.60 -20.95
C CYS A 29 -3.48 5.25 -21.56
N VAL A 30 -3.07 5.00 -22.81
CA VAL A 30 -3.33 3.74 -23.55
C VAL A 30 -2.78 2.48 -22.87
N PHE A 31 -1.76 2.63 -22.03
CA PHE A 31 -1.11 1.55 -21.29
C PHE A 31 -1.62 1.42 -19.84
N CYS A 32 -2.56 2.27 -19.42
CA CYS A 32 -3.06 2.25 -18.05
C CYS A 32 -4.34 1.42 -17.96
N PRO A 33 -4.50 0.56 -16.93
CA PRO A 33 -5.73 -0.21 -16.74
C PRO A 33 -6.94 0.64 -16.35
N ASP A 34 -6.76 1.95 -16.12
CA ASP A 34 -7.81 2.87 -15.66
C ASP A 34 -9.14 2.74 -16.43
N GLY A 35 -9.07 2.66 -17.77
CA GLY A 35 -10.26 2.55 -18.63
C GLY A 35 -11.06 1.25 -18.49
N ILE A 36 -10.47 0.20 -17.89
CA ILE A 36 -11.13 -1.09 -17.64
C ILE A 36 -11.31 -1.38 -16.14
N MET A 37 -10.95 -0.44 -15.26
CA MET A 37 -11.09 -0.63 -13.81
C MET A 37 -12.56 -0.67 -13.40
N THR A 38 -12.95 -1.75 -12.71
CA THR A 38 -14.29 -1.91 -12.12
C THR A 38 -14.35 -1.48 -10.65
N ARG A 39 -13.20 -1.24 -10.01
CA ARG A 39 -13.11 -0.80 -8.60
C ARG A 39 -13.73 0.59 -8.43
N LYS A 40 -14.55 0.77 -7.39
CA LYS A 40 -15.15 2.08 -7.05
C LYS A 40 -14.05 3.15 -6.91
N ARG A 41 -14.26 4.29 -7.54
CA ARG A 41 -13.33 5.43 -7.48
C ARG A 41 -13.40 6.16 -6.15
N GLY A 42 -12.26 6.50 -5.58
CA GLY A 42 -12.19 7.16 -4.28
C GLY A 42 -10.80 7.57 -3.85
N THR A 43 -10.75 8.13 -2.65
CA THR A 43 -9.55 8.60 -1.97
C THR A 43 -9.56 8.04 -0.55
N MET A 44 -8.41 7.60 -0.07
CA MET A 44 -8.19 7.18 1.31
C MET A 44 -8.45 8.37 2.24
N THR A 45 -9.07 8.13 3.39
CA THR A 45 -9.19 9.18 4.40
C THR A 45 -7.83 9.49 4.99
N GLU A 46 -7.59 10.75 5.35
CA GLU A 46 -6.33 11.17 5.97
C GLU A 46 -6.04 10.39 7.26
N SER A 47 -7.07 10.15 8.09
CA SER A 47 -6.93 9.38 9.33
C SER A 47 -6.43 7.96 9.09
N LEU A 48 -6.91 7.30 8.04
CA LEU A 48 -6.47 5.95 7.68
C LEU A 48 -5.05 5.98 7.13
N ALA A 49 -4.70 6.96 6.30
CA ALA A 49 -3.35 7.12 5.78
C ALA A 49 -2.34 7.32 6.92
N ARG A 50 -2.64 8.18 7.89
CA ARG A 50 -1.80 8.41 9.08
C ARG A 50 -1.66 7.13 9.91
N SER A 51 -2.79 6.49 10.26
CA SER A 51 -2.77 5.26 11.05
C SER A 51 -2.01 4.12 10.36
N ALA A 52 -2.06 4.02 9.03
CA ALA A 52 -1.28 3.03 8.28
C ALA A 52 0.22 3.32 8.36
N LEU A 53 0.63 4.59 8.23
CA LEU A 53 2.04 4.98 8.36
C LEU A 53 2.57 4.75 9.78
N ASP A 54 1.77 5.09 10.81
CA ASP A 54 2.13 4.86 12.21
C ASP A 54 2.38 3.36 12.46
N GLN A 55 1.46 2.49 12.02
CA GLN A 55 1.61 1.04 12.15
C GLN A 55 2.81 0.48 11.38
N ILE A 56 3.07 0.96 10.16
CA ILE A 56 4.25 0.54 9.38
C ILE A 56 5.54 0.89 10.12
N SER A 57 5.58 2.07 10.75
CA SER A 57 6.74 2.53 11.53
C SER A 57 6.90 1.75 12.84
N GLU A 58 5.83 1.61 13.63
CA GLU A 58 5.86 0.94 14.93
C GLU A 58 6.25 -0.53 14.84
N LEU A 59 5.82 -1.20 13.77
CA LEU A 59 6.10 -2.62 13.53
C LEU A 59 7.38 -2.85 12.71
N ASP A 60 8.10 -1.79 12.34
CA ASP A 60 9.29 -1.82 11.47
C ASP A 60 9.08 -2.63 10.18
N LEU A 61 7.94 -2.43 9.51
CA LEU A 61 7.53 -3.29 8.39
C LEU A 61 8.25 -2.99 7.08
N ALA A 62 8.80 -1.80 6.88
CA ALA A 62 9.43 -1.46 5.60
C ALA A 62 10.58 -0.46 5.67
N GLU A 63 11.53 -0.61 4.75
CA GLU A 63 12.59 0.39 4.51
C GLU A 63 12.05 1.69 3.91
N LYS A 64 11.02 1.61 3.06
CA LYS A 64 10.44 2.77 2.36
C LYS A 64 8.94 2.62 2.15
N VAL A 65 8.21 3.72 2.27
CA VAL A 65 6.81 3.84 1.85
C VAL A 65 6.73 4.83 0.68
N THR A 66 5.92 4.52 -0.33
CA THR A 66 5.67 5.38 -1.51
C THR A 66 4.21 5.41 -1.88
#